data_AF-A0A7Z2GSC6-F1
#
_entry.id   AF-A0A7Z2GSC6-F1
#
_cell.length_a   1.000
_cell.length_b   1.000
_cell.length_c   1.000
_cell.angle_alpha   90.00
_cell.angle_beta   90.00
_cell.angle_gamma   90.00
#
_symmetry.space_group_name_H-M   'P 1'
#
loop_
_entity.id
_entity.type
_entity.pdbx_description
1 polymer ?
#
loop_
_entity_poly.entity_id
_entity_poly.type
_entity_poly.pdbx_seq_one_letter_code
_entity_poly.pdbx_strand_id
1 'polypeptide(L)'
;MSGGMQAGLPLANPQQAGLLVAGTVFQAYGNWEGVDMRLDLVISPSIYTLSNPGNLVLNWQAGQTLSDALQQTLSVAYPALPFTANVTSQLVQDFDEIHFCSTLQELCQCIKGVTQSYFVGPTYSGVNLTCQNGQFFVWDSTYLPNAIQLSFNDFVGQPTWIDVNTMICKLILRHDIQLGSTIRMPQLTYSSASGPALASASPGIVGTTAQSYPSSSNYQTAFQGTFSVSELRHIGSYRSADGSSWVTVIKCITNSP
;
A
#
# COMPACT_ATOMS: atom_id res chain seq x y z
N MET A 1 4.80 13.65 7.05
CA MET A 1 3.66 14.22 6.31
C MET A 1 2.44 13.35 6.57
N SER A 2 1.31 13.98 6.89
CA SER A 2 0.02 13.31 7.12
C SER A 2 -1.00 13.73 6.08
N GLY A 3 -2.05 12.94 5.87
CA GLY A 3 -3.13 13.23 4.93
C GLY A 3 -4.41 12.50 5.31
N GLY A 4 -5.46 12.66 4.49
CA GLY A 4 -6.83 12.29 4.83
C GLY A 4 -7.71 13.49 5.13
N MET A 5 -8.95 13.47 4.65
CA MET A 5 -9.92 14.51 4.97
C MET A 5 -10.36 14.39 6.43
N GLN A 6 -10.16 15.47 7.19
CA GLN A 6 -10.53 15.56 8.60
C GLN A 6 -11.93 16.15 8.79
N ALA A 7 -12.46 16.03 10.02
CA ALA A 7 -13.77 16.57 10.39
C ALA A 7 -13.94 18.03 9.93
N GLY A 8 -15.09 18.32 9.29
CA GLY A 8 -15.38 19.62 8.68
C GLY A 8 -15.17 19.66 7.16
N LEU A 9 -14.54 18.65 6.56
CA LEU A 9 -14.46 18.49 5.10
C LEU A 9 -15.55 17.54 4.56
N PRO A 10 -16.00 17.70 3.30
CA PRO A 10 -17.14 16.94 2.76
C PRO A 10 -16.98 15.41 2.75
N LEU A 11 -15.75 14.92 2.60
CA LEU A 11 -15.44 13.48 2.55
C LEU A 11 -14.61 13.06 3.77
N ALA A 12 -14.82 13.70 4.92
CA ALA A 12 -14.11 13.41 6.15
C ALA A 12 -14.32 11.94 6.58
N ASN A 13 -13.23 11.20 6.71
CA ASN A 13 -13.24 9.86 7.27
C ASN A 13 -12.02 9.68 8.19
N PRO A 14 -12.23 9.62 9.53
CA PRO A 14 -11.13 9.45 10.48
C PRO A 14 -10.27 8.22 10.23
N GLN A 15 -10.82 7.14 9.68
CA GLN A 15 -10.06 5.92 9.36
C GLN A 15 -9.11 6.11 8.17
N GLN A 16 -9.38 7.08 7.31
CA GLN A 16 -8.55 7.41 6.15
C GLN A 16 -7.52 8.50 6.47
N ALA A 17 -7.57 9.09 7.67
CA ALA A 17 -6.69 10.17 8.08
C ALA A 17 -5.53 9.67 8.96
N GLY A 18 -4.30 10.04 8.60
CA GLY A 18 -3.12 9.58 9.32
C GLY A 18 -1.80 9.98 8.69
N LEU A 19 -0.72 9.43 9.24
CA LEU A 19 0.64 9.60 8.72
C LEU A 19 0.76 8.88 7.37
N LEU A 20 1.24 9.59 6.34
CA LEU A 20 1.48 9.06 5.00
C LEU A 20 2.94 8.72 4.77
N VAL A 21 3.85 9.56 5.29
CA VAL A 21 5.29 9.34 5.21
C VAL A 21 5.97 9.96 6.41
N ALA A 22 6.88 9.21 7.00
CA ALA A 22 7.85 9.68 7.99
C ALA A 22 9.25 9.28 7.52
N GLY A 23 10.22 10.16 7.73
CA GLY A 23 11.58 9.94 7.27
C GLY A 23 12.38 11.23 7.32
N THR A 24 13.60 11.16 6.80
CA THR A 24 14.50 12.30 6.66
C THR A 24 14.47 12.82 5.24
N VAL A 25 14.60 14.14 5.07
CA VAL A 25 14.77 14.74 3.74
C VAL A 25 16.18 14.40 3.26
N PHE A 26 16.28 13.49 2.29
CA PHE A 26 17.53 13.09 1.68
C PHE A 26 18.03 14.17 0.70
N GLN A 27 17.10 14.72 -0.08
CA GLN A 27 17.39 15.76 -1.06
C GLN A 27 16.22 16.72 -1.17
N ALA A 28 16.51 18.01 -1.36
CA ALA A 28 15.53 19.03 -1.67
C ALA A 28 16.00 19.79 -2.91
N TYR A 29 15.13 20.02 -3.88
CA TYR A 29 15.47 20.81 -5.07
C TYR A 29 14.27 21.63 -5.55
N GLY A 30 14.56 22.81 -6.08
CA GLY A 30 13.55 23.67 -6.70
C GLY A 30 13.24 23.21 -8.12
N ASN A 31 11.96 23.24 -8.49
CA ASN A 31 11.49 22.98 -9.83
C ASN A 31 10.51 24.07 -10.28
N TRP A 32 10.36 24.22 -11.60
CA TRP A 32 9.43 25.14 -12.23
C TRP A 32 8.44 24.33 -13.05
N GLU A 33 7.16 24.35 -12.68
CA GLU A 33 6.07 23.81 -13.50
C GLU A 33 5.21 24.97 -14.00
N GLY A 34 5.41 25.37 -15.25
CA GLY A 34 4.79 26.58 -15.79
C GLY A 34 5.33 27.83 -15.11
N VAL A 35 4.45 28.57 -14.42
CA VAL A 35 4.81 29.78 -13.64
C VAL A 35 4.94 29.51 -12.13
N ASP A 36 4.64 28.28 -11.69
CA ASP A 36 4.69 27.91 -10.28
C ASP A 36 6.07 27.39 -9.90
N MET A 37 6.65 28.01 -8.86
CA MET A 37 7.83 27.48 -8.18
C MET A 37 7.42 26.37 -7.22
N ARG A 38 8.06 25.20 -7.33
CA ARG A 38 7.87 24.06 -6.44
C ARG A 38 9.17 23.67 -5.75
N LEU A 39 9.05 23.15 -4.53
CA LEU A 39 10.13 22.51 -3.80
C LEU A 39 9.82 21.02 -3.73
N ASP A 40 10.63 20.22 -4.41
CA ASP A 40 10.56 18.77 -4.37
C ASP A 40 11.44 18.25 -3.23
N LEU A 41 10.88 17.36 -2.41
CA LEU A 41 11.56 16.73 -1.27
C LEU A 41 11.61 15.22 -1.48
N VAL A 42 12.81 14.67 -1.59
CA VAL A 42 13.04 13.23 -1.58
C VAL A 42 13.16 12.79 -0.12
N ILE A 43 12.23 11.98 0.34
CA ILE A 43 12.18 11.51 1.73
C ILE A 43 12.68 10.07 1.78
N SER A 44 13.72 9.82 2.59
CA SER A 44 14.17 8.47 2.91
C SER A 44 13.55 8.04 4.25
N PRO A 45 12.77 6.95 4.30
CA PRO A 45 12.24 6.41 5.55
C PRO A 45 13.34 5.75 6.38
N SER A 46 14.41 5.24 5.75
CA SER A 46 15.59 4.69 6.40
C SER A 46 16.56 5.80 6.78
N ILE A 47 17.10 5.76 8.00
CA ILE A 47 18.17 6.65 8.46
C ILE A 47 19.57 6.13 8.09
N TYR A 48 19.67 4.84 7.75
CA TYR A 48 20.91 4.19 7.34
C TYR A 48 20.99 4.09 5.83
N THR A 49 22.16 4.46 5.30
CA THR A 49 22.50 4.49 3.87
C THR A 49 23.89 3.89 3.68
N LEU A 50 24.33 3.66 2.44
CA LEU A 50 25.71 3.22 2.19
C LEU A 50 26.76 4.23 2.66
N SER A 51 26.41 5.53 2.73
CA SER A 51 27.29 6.59 3.23
C SER A 51 27.20 6.80 4.75
N ASN A 52 26.14 6.31 5.38
CA ASN A 52 25.92 6.31 6.83
C ASN A 52 25.37 4.93 7.25
N PRO A 53 26.22 3.89 7.25
CA PRO A 53 25.78 2.51 7.43
C PRO A 53 25.25 2.28 8.84
N GLY A 54 24.16 1.52 8.92
CA GLY A 54 23.61 1.02 10.17
C GLY A 54 24.26 -0.30 10.56
N ASN A 55 24.19 -0.64 11.85
CA ASN A 55 24.60 -1.96 12.33
C ASN A 55 23.38 -2.89 12.39
N LEU A 56 22.88 -3.31 11.23
CA LEU A 56 21.76 -4.26 11.13
C LEU A 56 22.32 -5.68 11.19
N VAL A 57 22.34 -6.26 12.38
CA VAL A 57 22.82 -7.62 12.61
C VAL A 57 21.63 -8.57 12.73
N LEU A 58 21.36 -9.32 11.67
CA LEU A 58 20.43 -10.44 11.72
C LEU A 58 21.13 -11.58 12.45
N ASN A 59 20.63 -11.93 13.63
CA ASN A 59 21.06 -13.10 14.38
C ASN A 59 19.87 -14.05 14.50
N TRP A 60 19.66 -14.87 13.48
CA TRP A 60 18.56 -15.83 13.43
C TRP A 60 19.04 -17.15 14.00
N GLN A 61 18.64 -17.45 15.23
CA GLN A 61 19.08 -18.67 15.92
C GLN A 61 18.28 -19.89 15.47
N ALA A 62 18.92 -21.06 15.53
CA ALA A 62 18.25 -22.34 15.28
C ALA A 62 17.02 -22.49 16.20
N GLY A 63 15.88 -22.86 15.61
CA GLY A 63 14.60 -23.00 16.31
C GLY A 63 13.84 -21.69 16.58
N GLN A 64 14.43 -20.53 16.27
CA GLN A 64 13.76 -19.23 16.41
C GLN A 64 12.91 -18.92 15.18
N THR A 65 11.79 -18.20 15.36
CA THR A 65 11.02 -17.70 14.21
C THR A 65 11.73 -16.50 13.56
N LEU A 66 11.62 -16.37 12.23
CA LEU A 66 12.17 -15.20 11.53
C LEU A 66 11.58 -13.88 12.06
N SER A 67 10.30 -13.88 12.44
CA SER A 67 9.65 -12.69 13.01
C SER A 67 10.39 -12.19 14.26
N ASP A 68 10.74 -13.10 15.17
CA ASP A 68 11.45 -12.75 16.40
C ASP A 68 12.87 -12.27 16.10
N ALA A 69 13.58 -12.93 15.18
CA ALA A 69 14.92 -12.54 14.77
C ALA A 69 14.93 -11.14 14.13
N LEU A 70 13.94 -10.82 13.28
CA LEU A 70 13.79 -9.50 12.68
C LEU A 70 13.41 -8.44 13.70
N GLN A 71 12.52 -8.75 14.65
CA GLN A 71 12.18 -7.81 15.72
C GLN A 71 13.41 -7.47 16.57
N GLN A 72 14.24 -8.46 16.91
CA GLN A 72 15.49 -8.24 17.65
C GLN A 72 16.46 -7.36 16.84
N THR A 73 16.67 -7.70 15.56
CA THR A 73 17.55 -6.95 14.65
C THR A 73 17.14 -5.48 14.53
N LEU A 74 15.85 -5.24 14.27
CA LEU A 74 15.32 -3.90 14.00
C LEU A 74 15.15 -3.07 15.27
N SER A 75 14.85 -3.68 16.42
CA SER A 75 14.76 -2.95 17.70
C SER A 75 16.10 -2.39 18.16
N VAL A 76 17.22 -3.05 17.80
CA VAL A 76 18.57 -2.52 18.06
C VAL A 76 18.90 -1.37 17.12
N ALA A 77 18.66 -1.54 15.82
CA ALA A 77 19.00 -0.53 14.83
C ALA A 77 18.03 0.69 14.82
N TYR A 78 16.76 0.47 15.19
CA TYR A 78 15.67 1.44 15.13
C TYR A 78 14.77 1.36 16.39
N PRO A 79 15.26 1.72 17.58
CA PRO A 79 14.55 1.50 18.85
C PRO A 79 13.24 2.27 18.98
N ALA A 80 13.06 3.35 18.21
CA ALA A 80 11.86 4.19 18.26
C ALA A 80 10.73 3.73 17.31
N LEU A 81 11.00 2.78 16.41
CA LEU A 81 10.02 2.36 15.39
C LEU A 81 9.34 1.05 15.80
N PRO A 82 7.99 1.00 15.82
CA PRO A 82 7.27 -0.25 16.03
C PRO A 82 7.58 -1.30 14.94
N PHE A 83 7.33 -2.56 15.28
CA PHE A 83 7.49 -3.69 14.39
C PHE A 83 6.18 -4.48 14.31
N THR A 84 5.76 -4.87 13.10
CA THR A 84 4.65 -5.81 12.90
C THR A 84 5.02 -6.79 11.81
N ALA A 85 4.87 -8.08 12.15
CA ALA A 85 5.11 -9.18 11.26
C ALA A 85 3.84 -9.98 11.01
N ASN A 86 3.55 -10.16 9.74
CA ASN A 86 2.49 -11.01 9.23
C ASN A 86 3.12 -12.06 8.31
N VAL A 87 3.96 -12.92 8.88
CA VAL A 87 4.63 -14.00 8.17
C VAL A 87 4.25 -15.34 8.78
N THR A 88 4.36 -16.41 8.01
CA THR A 88 4.09 -17.75 8.52
C THR A 88 5.04 -18.12 9.67
N SER A 89 4.52 -18.84 10.67
CA SER A 89 5.33 -19.39 11.76
C SER A 89 6.22 -20.56 11.34
N GLN A 90 6.15 -20.98 10.08
CA GLN A 90 7.01 -22.03 9.51
C GLN A 90 8.41 -21.53 9.14
N LEU A 91 8.65 -20.22 9.15
CA LEU A 91 9.97 -19.64 8.94
C LEU A 91 10.81 -19.83 10.20
N VAL A 92 11.32 -21.04 10.38
CA VAL A 92 12.20 -21.46 11.48
C VAL A 92 13.37 -22.23 10.89
N GLN A 93 14.59 -21.78 11.16
CA GLN A 93 15.79 -22.49 10.71
C GLN A 93 16.22 -23.57 11.70
N ASP A 94 16.94 -24.57 11.20
CA ASP A 94 17.55 -25.66 11.95
C ASP A 94 19.03 -25.38 12.31
N PHE A 95 19.59 -24.27 11.83
CA PHE A 95 20.93 -23.79 12.13
C PHE A 95 20.91 -22.28 12.42
N ASP A 96 22.02 -21.77 12.97
CA ASP A 96 22.19 -20.33 13.22
C ASP A 96 22.61 -19.62 11.92
N GLU A 97 21.83 -18.61 11.50
CA GLU A 97 22.14 -17.73 10.38
C GLU A 97 22.43 -16.33 10.91
N ILE A 98 23.69 -15.90 10.74
CA ILE A 98 24.14 -14.58 11.16
C ILE A 98 24.49 -13.78 9.91
N HIS A 99 23.86 -12.61 9.75
CA HIS A 99 24.10 -11.73 8.63
C HIS A 99 24.27 -10.27 9.07
N PHE A 100 25.22 -9.59 8.44
CA PHE A 100 25.55 -8.19 8.74
C PHE A 100 25.16 -7.33 7.53
N CYS A 101 24.24 -6.40 7.76
CA CYS A 101 23.77 -5.46 6.76
C CYS A 101 24.13 -4.03 7.16
N SER A 102 24.49 -3.22 6.18
CA SER A 102 24.68 -1.78 6.33
C SER A 102 23.36 -1.02 6.13
N THR A 103 22.44 -1.57 5.35
CA THR A 103 21.18 -0.90 5.00
C THR A 103 19.96 -1.82 5.13
N LEU A 104 18.78 -1.21 5.27
CA LEU A 104 17.51 -1.94 5.26
C LEU A 104 17.31 -2.72 3.95
N GLN A 105 17.77 -2.16 2.83
CA GLN A 105 17.65 -2.80 1.52
C GLN A 105 18.46 -4.09 1.43
N GLU A 106 19.71 -4.09 1.93
CA GLU A 106 20.54 -5.30 2.00
C GLU A 106 19.90 -6.36 2.88
N LEU A 107 19.31 -5.95 4.02
CA LEU A 107 18.56 -6.85 4.88
C LEU A 107 17.35 -7.46 4.15
N CYS A 108 16.57 -6.66 3.41
CA CYS A 108 15.46 -7.19 2.60
C CYS A 108 15.93 -8.18 1.54
N GLN A 109 17.07 -7.93 0.88
CA GLN A 109 17.64 -8.82 -0.12
C GLN A 109 18.10 -10.15 0.50
N CYS A 110 18.80 -10.08 1.64
CA CYS A 110 19.21 -11.26 2.40
C CYS A 110 18.00 -12.12 2.79
N ILE A 111 17.00 -11.51 3.46
CA ILE A 111 15.79 -12.20 3.90
C ILE A 111 15.08 -12.86 2.72
N LYS A 112 14.91 -12.14 1.61
CA LYS A 112 14.23 -12.68 0.43
C LYS A 112 15.01 -13.85 -0.17
N GLY A 113 16.34 -13.74 -0.25
CA GLY A 113 17.21 -14.81 -0.73
C GLY A 113 17.16 -16.08 0.12
N VAL A 114 17.14 -15.95 1.44
CA VAL A 114 17.07 -17.09 2.37
C VAL A 114 15.68 -17.72 2.40
N THR A 115 14.62 -16.92 2.29
CA THR A 115 13.24 -17.40 2.48
C THR A 115 12.58 -17.92 1.21
N GLN A 116 12.92 -17.36 0.05
CA GLN A 116 12.26 -17.70 -1.22
C GLN A 116 12.41 -19.18 -1.56
N SER A 117 11.28 -19.82 -1.91
CA SER A 117 11.20 -21.21 -2.37
C SER A 117 11.71 -22.30 -1.40
N TYR A 118 12.09 -21.96 -0.17
CA TYR A 118 12.71 -22.90 0.78
C TYR A 118 11.72 -23.45 1.83
N PHE A 119 11.18 -22.59 2.70
CA PHE A 119 10.46 -23.05 3.91
C PHE A 119 9.05 -23.59 3.64
N VAL A 120 8.25 -22.87 2.85
CA VAL A 120 6.82 -23.17 2.65
C VAL A 120 6.61 -24.01 1.38
N GLY A 121 7.62 -24.09 0.51
CA GLY A 121 7.60 -24.82 -0.74
C GLY A 121 8.12 -24.00 -1.93
N PRO A 122 8.19 -24.61 -3.13
CA PRO A 122 8.89 -24.04 -4.28
C PRO A 122 8.24 -22.75 -4.83
N THR A 123 6.94 -22.56 -4.61
CA THR A 123 6.17 -21.39 -5.08
C THR A 123 6.16 -20.23 -4.09
N TYR A 124 6.79 -20.38 -2.92
CA TYR A 124 6.81 -19.35 -1.90
C TYR A 124 7.63 -18.14 -2.33
N SER A 125 7.01 -16.97 -2.39
CA SER A 125 7.61 -15.73 -2.92
C SER A 125 8.68 -15.10 -2.02
N GLY A 126 8.89 -15.66 -0.83
CA GLY A 126 9.74 -15.10 0.21
C GLY A 126 9.05 -14.02 1.03
N VAL A 127 9.78 -13.49 2.00
CA VAL A 127 9.33 -12.42 2.89
C VAL A 127 9.67 -11.05 2.29
N ASN A 128 8.73 -10.12 2.42
CA ASN A 128 8.92 -8.72 2.08
C ASN A 128 8.93 -7.89 3.38
N LEU A 129 9.78 -6.88 3.40
CA LEU A 129 10.00 -6.01 4.55
C LEU A 129 10.08 -4.56 4.07
N THR A 130 9.36 -3.67 4.74
CA THR A 130 9.38 -2.24 4.46
C THR A 130 9.27 -1.43 5.74
N CYS A 131 9.68 -0.16 5.66
CA CYS A 131 9.41 0.84 6.69
C CYS A 131 8.43 1.87 6.10
N GLN A 132 7.18 1.84 6.57
CA GLN A 132 6.12 2.72 6.08
C GLN A 132 5.29 3.25 7.25
N ASN A 133 4.77 4.48 7.13
CA ASN A 133 3.97 5.14 8.17
C ASN A 133 4.63 5.14 9.57
N GLY A 134 5.97 5.23 9.62
CA GLY A 134 6.73 5.25 10.88
C GLY A 134 6.80 3.89 11.59
N GLN A 135 6.64 2.79 10.86
CA GLN A 135 6.65 1.44 11.42
C GLN A 135 7.25 0.44 10.43
N PHE A 136 7.90 -0.61 10.94
CA PHE A 136 8.27 -1.77 10.15
C PHE A 136 7.08 -2.69 9.91
N PHE A 137 6.88 -3.01 8.65
CA PHE A 137 5.84 -3.92 8.20
C PHE A 137 6.48 -5.06 7.42
N VAL A 138 6.25 -6.29 7.89
CA VAL A 138 6.81 -7.52 7.32
C VAL A 138 5.67 -8.45 6.95
N TRP A 139 5.71 -9.01 5.74
CA TRP A 139 4.67 -9.90 5.26
C TRP A 139 5.21 -10.90 4.25
N ASP A 140 4.49 -12.01 4.07
CA ASP A 140 4.76 -12.99 3.02
C ASP A 140 3.51 -13.32 2.20
N SER A 141 3.60 -14.33 1.33
CA SER A 141 2.48 -14.77 0.49
C SER A 141 1.37 -15.51 1.25
N THR A 142 1.56 -15.83 2.54
CA THR A 142 0.53 -16.46 3.38
C THR A 142 -0.36 -15.43 4.06
N TYR A 143 0.10 -14.18 4.15
CA TYR A 143 -0.69 -13.10 4.69
C TYR A 143 -1.80 -12.65 3.73
N LEU A 144 -3.04 -12.82 4.18
CA LEU A 144 -4.23 -12.35 3.48
C LEU A 144 -4.85 -11.19 4.26
N PRO A 145 -4.44 -9.93 3.97
CA PRO A 145 -5.03 -8.78 4.65
C PRO A 145 -6.52 -8.66 4.29
N ASN A 146 -7.31 -8.18 5.25
CA ASN A 146 -8.69 -7.81 4.98
C ASN A 146 -8.74 -6.76 3.86
N ALA A 147 -9.58 -7.01 2.86
CA ALA A 147 -9.70 -6.08 1.74
C ALA A 147 -10.33 -4.75 2.21
N ILE A 148 -9.67 -3.65 1.89
CA ILE A 148 -10.18 -2.30 2.14
C ILE A 148 -11.33 -2.05 1.18
N GLN A 149 -12.55 -1.95 1.71
CA GLN A 149 -13.73 -1.63 0.93
C GLN A 149 -13.68 -0.17 0.49
N LEU A 150 -13.58 0.07 -0.81
CA LEU A 150 -13.66 1.40 -1.38
C LEU A 150 -15.11 1.83 -1.51
N SER A 151 -15.37 3.11 -1.24
CA SER A 151 -16.66 3.76 -1.50
C SER A 151 -16.61 4.48 -2.84
N PHE A 152 -17.77 4.65 -3.48
CA PHE A 152 -17.87 5.41 -4.73
C PHE A 152 -17.32 6.83 -4.58
N ASN A 153 -17.64 7.49 -3.46
CA ASN A 153 -17.20 8.86 -3.20
C ASN A 153 -15.70 9.01 -2.95
N ASP A 154 -14.97 7.89 -2.79
CA ASP A 154 -13.52 7.93 -2.63
C ASP A 154 -12.80 8.25 -3.96
N PHE A 155 -13.46 8.05 -5.11
CA PHE A 155 -12.83 8.14 -6.43
C PHE A 155 -12.77 9.58 -6.96
N VAL A 156 -11.58 9.97 -7.43
CA VAL A 156 -11.32 11.23 -8.13
C VAL A 156 -11.16 10.92 -9.62
N GLY A 157 -12.30 10.87 -10.30
CA GLY A 157 -12.38 10.41 -11.70
C GLY A 157 -12.57 8.90 -11.81
N GLN A 158 -12.64 8.40 -13.03
CA GLN A 158 -12.89 6.98 -13.29
C GLN A 158 -11.57 6.16 -13.21
N PRO A 159 -11.61 4.94 -12.66
CA PRO A 159 -10.52 3.97 -12.83
C PRO A 159 -10.21 3.71 -14.30
N THR A 160 -8.99 3.28 -14.61
CA THR A 160 -8.59 2.99 -16.00
C THR A 160 -7.67 1.78 -16.05
N TRP A 161 -7.93 0.86 -16.97
CA TRP A 161 -6.99 -0.22 -17.30
C TRP A 161 -5.86 0.36 -18.14
N ILE A 162 -4.62 0.20 -17.66
CA ILE A 162 -3.43 0.72 -18.32
C ILE A 162 -2.57 -0.39 -18.93
N ASP A 163 -2.81 -1.64 -18.53
CA ASP A 163 -2.19 -2.85 -19.10
C ASP A 163 -3.08 -4.07 -18.79
N VAL A 164 -2.72 -5.25 -19.33
CA VAL A 164 -3.33 -6.53 -18.97
C VAL A 164 -3.23 -6.70 -17.45
N ASN A 165 -4.37 -6.99 -16.82
CA ASN A 165 -4.47 -7.22 -15.38
C ASN A 165 -3.99 -6.05 -14.49
N THR A 166 -3.79 -4.85 -15.07
CA THR A 166 -3.26 -3.69 -14.35
C THR A 166 -4.16 -2.48 -14.52
N MET A 167 -4.62 -1.94 -13.39
CA MET A 167 -5.54 -0.81 -13.33
C MET A 167 -4.95 0.30 -12.48
N ILE A 168 -5.17 1.54 -12.89
CA ILE A 168 -4.88 2.73 -12.10
C ILE A 168 -6.17 3.33 -11.52
N CYS A 169 -6.14 3.70 -10.24
CA CYS A 169 -7.22 4.43 -9.58
C CYS A 169 -6.67 5.69 -8.93
N LYS A 170 -7.44 6.77 -9.01
CA LYS A 170 -7.20 8.01 -8.27
C LYS A 170 -8.25 8.12 -7.19
N LEU A 171 -7.81 8.18 -5.95
CA LEU A 171 -8.66 8.29 -4.77
C LEU A 171 -8.37 9.60 -4.05
N ILE A 172 -9.30 10.07 -3.22
CA ILE A 172 -9.00 11.13 -2.26
C ILE A 172 -7.78 10.76 -1.40
N LEU A 173 -6.97 11.76 -1.03
CA LEU A 173 -5.78 11.52 -0.22
C LEU A 173 -6.17 10.78 1.06
N ARG A 174 -5.58 9.61 1.28
CA ARG A 174 -5.89 8.70 2.38
C ARG A 174 -4.68 7.89 2.81
N HIS A 175 -4.62 7.55 4.10
CA HIS A 175 -3.49 6.89 4.77
C HIS A 175 -3.64 5.36 4.88
N ASP A 176 -4.87 4.87 4.86
CA ASP A 176 -5.20 3.47 5.16
C ASP A 176 -4.79 2.49 4.05
N ILE A 177 -4.52 2.97 2.84
CA ILE A 177 -4.01 2.16 1.73
C ILE A 177 -2.48 2.24 1.70
N GLN A 178 -1.85 1.07 1.63
CA GLN A 178 -0.39 0.92 1.61
C GLN A 178 0.03 0.00 0.44
N LEU A 179 1.33 -0.08 0.18
CA LEU A 179 1.86 -1.06 -0.75
C LEU A 179 1.55 -2.48 -0.24
N GLY A 180 1.10 -3.36 -1.14
CA GLY A 180 0.66 -4.71 -0.79
C GLY A 180 -0.73 -4.77 -0.15
N SER A 181 -1.41 -3.65 0.09
CA SER A 181 -2.80 -3.67 0.54
C SER A 181 -3.71 -4.28 -0.52
N THR A 182 -4.71 -5.01 -0.06
CA THR A 182 -5.78 -5.51 -0.89
C THR A 182 -6.94 -4.52 -0.84
N ILE A 183 -7.42 -4.06 -2.00
CA ILE A 183 -8.59 -3.19 -2.12
C ILE A 183 -9.76 -3.96 -2.73
N ARG A 184 -10.98 -3.59 -2.33
CA ARG A 184 -12.21 -4.12 -2.92
C ARG A 184 -13.00 -2.98 -3.53
N MET A 185 -13.39 -3.16 -4.79
CA MET A 185 -14.16 -2.16 -5.51
C MET A 185 -15.52 -1.87 -4.86
N PRO A 186 -16.08 -0.66 -5.04
CA PRO A 186 -17.41 -0.34 -4.54
C PRO A 186 -18.46 -1.34 -5.04
N GLN A 187 -19.25 -1.86 -4.11
CA GLN A 187 -20.50 -2.50 -4.46
C GLN A 187 -21.55 -1.40 -4.52
N LEU A 188 -22.17 -1.21 -5.68
CA LEU A 188 -23.27 -0.25 -5.77
C LEU A 188 -24.43 -0.78 -4.88
N THR A 189 -25.32 0.10 -4.47
CA THR A 189 -26.66 -0.25 -3.96
C THR A 189 -27.58 0.84 -4.50
N TYR A 190 -28.60 0.47 -5.27
CA TYR A 190 -29.57 1.43 -5.79
C TYR A 190 -30.84 1.36 -4.97
N SER A 191 -31.42 2.51 -4.61
CA SER A 191 -32.82 2.58 -4.19
C SER A 191 -33.69 2.49 -5.45
N SER A 192 -34.60 1.52 -5.53
CA SER A 192 -35.59 1.50 -6.60
C SER A 192 -36.57 2.67 -6.43
N ALA A 193 -37.15 3.15 -7.53
CA ALA A 193 -38.20 4.19 -7.51
C ALA A 193 -39.48 3.78 -6.75
N SER A 194 -39.55 2.55 -6.22
CA SER A 194 -40.69 1.97 -5.50
C SER A 194 -40.41 1.62 -4.03
N GLY A 195 -39.33 2.13 -3.42
CA GLY A 195 -39.01 1.92 -2.00
C GLY A 195 -37.67 1.21 -1.78
N PRO A 196 -37.29 0.87 -0.53
CA PRO A 196 -35.99 0.31 -0.22
C PRO A 196 -35.93 -1.18 -0.60
N ALA A 197 -35.82 -1.47 -1.90
CA ALA A 197 -35.33 -2.75 -2.36
C ALA A 197 -33.79 -2.73 -2.28
N LEU A 198 -33.23 -3.36 -1.24
CA LEU A 198 -31.81 -3.71 -1.18
C LEU A 198 -31.52 -4.81 -2.20
N ALA A 199 -31.56 -4.47 -3.49
CA ALA A 199 -30.96 -5.30 -4.51
C ALA A 199 -29.45 -5.13 -4.40
N SER A 200 -28.72 -6.22 -4.17
CA SER A 200 -27.26 -6.28 -4.30
C SER A 200 -26.92 -5.68 -5.66
N ALA A 201 -26.33 -4.47 -5.70
CA ALA A 201 -26.19 -3.87 -7.00
C ALA A 201 -25.22 -4.70 -7.83
N SER A 202 -25.68 -4.90 -9.06
CA SER A 202 -24.86 -5.32 -10.16
C SER A 202 -23.65 -4.37 -10.25
N PRO A 203 -22.41 -4.86 -10.16
CA PRO A 203 -21.25 -4.00 -10.00
C PRO A 203 -20.83 -3.36 -11.34
N GLY A 204 -19.99 -2.31 -11.32
CA GLY A 204 -19.11 -2.04 -12.48
C GLY A 204 -19.24 -0.73 -13.28
N ILE A 205 -20.05 0.26 -12.90
CA ILE A 205 -19.86 1.62 -13.44
C ILE A 205 -20.22 2.73 -12.44
N VAL A 206 -19.42 3.79 -12.43
CA VAL A 206 -19.68 5.01 -11.67
C VAL A 206 -20.80 5.78 -12.38
N GLY A 207 -22.06 5.40 -12.17
CA GLY A 207 -23.24 6.02 -12.78
C GLY A 207 -23.95 6.97 -11.81
N THR A 208 -24.18 8.22 -12.22
CA THR A 208 -24.91 9.21 -11.40
C THR A 208 -26.43 9.11 -11.58
N THR A 209 -26.93 8.42 -12.63
CA THR A 209 -28.36 8.22 -12.92
C THR A 209 -28.64 6.86 -13.59
N ALA A 210 -29.86 6.35 -13.43
CA ALA A 210 -30.31 5.08 -14.03
C ALA A 210 -30.36 5.08 -15.57
N GLN A 211 -30.31 6.25 -16.21
CA GLN A 211 -30.32 6.39 -17.68
C GLN A 211 -28.93 6.28 -18.31
N SER A 212 -27.88 6.24 -17.49
CA SER A 212 -26.48 6.18 -17.95
C SER A 212 -26.01 4.76 -18.30
N TYR A 213 -26.93 3.78 -18.38
CA TYR A 213 -26.59 2.36 -18.52
C TYR A 213 -26.46 1.90 -19.99
N PRO A 214 -25.30 1.40 -20.41
CA PRO A 214 -25.17 0.58 -21.62
C PRO A 214 -25.69 -0.87 -21.38
N SER A 215 -25.84 -1.66 -22.45
CA SER A 215 -26.48 -2.98 -22.45
C SER A 215 -25.85 -4.01 -21.48
N SER A 216 -26.68 -4.91 -20.95
CA SER A 216 -26.41 -5.87 -19.86
C SER A 216 -25.25 -6.85 -20.08
N SER A 217 -24.72 -6.98 -21.30
CA SER A 217 -23.60 -7.87 -21.65
C SER A 217 -22.23 -7.25 -21.38
N ASN A 218 -22.15 -5.92 -21.33
CA ASN A 218 -20.92 -5.15 -21.08
C ASN A 218 -20.75 -4.77 -19.60
N TYR A 219 -21.65 -5.25 -18.74
CA TYR A 219 -21.83 -4.83 -17.34
C TYR A 219 -20.80 -5.44 -16.35
N GLN A 220 -20.18 -6.58 -16.69
CA GLN A 220 -19.42 -7.38 -15.71
C GLN A 220 -17.90 -7.17 -15.69
N THR A 221 -17.34 -6.39 -16.62
CA THR A 221 -15.92 -6.54 -16.98
C THR A 221 -15.01 -5.36 -16.65
N ALA A 222 -15.54 -4.18 -16.29
CA ALA A 222 -14.68 -3.01 -16.17
C ALA A 222 -13.98 -2.88 -14.80
N PHE A 223 -14.68 -2.82 -13.66
CA PHE A 223 -14.02 -2.50 -12.38
C PHE A 223 -14.66 -3.24 -11.20
N GLN A 224 -14.57 -4.56 -11.20
CA GLN A 224 -15.16 -5.42 -10.17
C GLN A 224 -14.12 -6.28 -9.47
N GLY A 225 -14.38 -6.60 -8.21
CA GLY A 225 -13.60 -7.56 -7.45
C GLY A 225 -12.54 -6.93 -6.57
N THR A 226 -11.55 -7.75 -6.28
CA THR A 226 -10.50 -7.48 -5.30
C THR A 226 -9.16 -7.40 -6.02
N PHE A 227 -8.38 -6.38 -5.71
CA PHE A 227 -7.12 -6.09 -6.37
C PHE A 227 -6.02 -5.84 -5.33
N SER A 228 -4.79 -6.22 -5.65
CA SER A 228 -3.63 -5.92 -4.82
C SER A 228 -2.94 -4.65 -5.30
N VAL A 229 -2.59 -3.76 -4.38
CA VAL A 229 -1.85 -2.52 -4.67
C VAL A 229 -0.38 -2.85 -4.89
N SER A 230 0.11 -2.62 -6.11
CA SER A 230 1.50 -2.83 -6.51
C SER A 230 2.33 -1.54 -6.47
N GLU A 231 1.72 -0.40 -6.76
CA GLU A 231 2.35 0.91 -6.64
C GLU A 231 1.41 1.92 -5.98
N LEU A 232 1.98 2.84 -5.22
CA LEU A 232 1.23 3.87 -4.52
C LEU A 232 1.97 5.21 -4.63
N ARG A 233 1.23 6.27 -4.91
CA ARG A 233 1.72 7.64 -4.98
C ARG A 233 0.72 8.58 -4.33
N HIS A 234 1.17 9.35 -3.34
CA HIS A 234 0.42 10.49 -2.83
C HIS A 234 0.80 11.76 -3.58
N ILE A 235 -0.19 12.55 -3.99
CA ILE A 235 0.01 13.82 -4.68
C ILE A 235 -0.69 14.91 -3.89
N GLY A 236 0.07 15.85 -3.34
CA GLY A 236 -0.44 17.09 -2.74
C GLY A 236 0.03 18.27 -3.57
N SER A 237 -0.91 19.06 -4.11
CA SER A 237 -0.58 20.32 -4.78
C SER A 237 -1.53 21.40 -4.29
N TYR A 238 -0.93 22.46 -3.77
CA TYR A 238 -1.64 23.62 -3.27
C TYR A 238 -1.86 24.56 -4.47
N ARG A 239 -3.10 24.58 -5.01
CA ARG A 239 -3.58 25.42 -6.14
C ARG A 239 -3.57 24.81 -7.54
N SER A 240 -3.56 23.49 -7.71
CA SER A 240 -3.84 22.93 -9.04
C SER A 240 -5.25 23.31 -9.50
N ALA A 241 -5.38 23.78 -10.74
CA ALA A 241 -6.66 24.18 -11.33
C ALA A 241 -7.57 23.01 -11.72
N ASP A 242 -7.02 21.79 -11.79
CA ASP A 242 -7.67 20.61 -12.36
C ASP A 242 -8.42 19.73 -11.34
N GLY A 243 -8.40 20.08 -10.05
CA GLY A 243 -9.05 19.31 -8.99
C GLY A 243 -8.46 17.90 -8.76
N SER A 244 -7.31 17.58 -9.36
CA SER A 244 -6.63 16.28 -9.21
C SER A 244 -5.56 16.28 -8.11
N SER A 245 -5.59 17.31 -7.26
CA SER A 245 -4.67 17.48 -6.14
C SER A 245 -5.21 16.84 -4.86
N TRP A 246 -4.29 16.51 -3.95
CA TRP A 246 -4.62 15.85 -2.68
C TRP A 246 -5.31 14.51 -2.97
N VAL A 247 -4.60 13.68 -3.73
CA VAL A 247 -5.06 12.35 -4.14
C VAL A 247 -4.05 11.26 -3.77
N THR A 248 -4.55 10.06 -3.53
CA THR A 248 -3.76 8.83 -3.52
C THR A 248 -4.00 8.13 -4.86
N VAL A 249 -2.94 8.01 -5.66
CA VAL A 249 -2.94 7.26 -6.91
C VAL A 249 -2.39 5.87 -6.63
N ILE A 250 -3.15 4.84 -6.98
CA ILE A 250 -2.76 3.44 -6.80
C ILE A 250 -2.75 2.72 -8.12
N LYS A 251 -1.71 1.92 -8.35
CA LYS A 251 -1.68 0.88 -9.38
C LYS A 251 -2.03 -0.43 -8.71
N CYS A 252 -3.02 -1.11 -9.25
CA CYS A 252 -3.54 -2.34 -8.72
C CYS A 252 -3.46 -3.43 -9.78
N ILE A 253 -3.14 -4.64 -9.34
CA ILE A 253 -3.12 -5.83 -10.18
C ILE A 253 -4.25 -6.78 -9.77
N THR A 254 -4.79 -7.53 -10.73
CA THR A 254 -5.75 -8.59 -10.42
C THR A 254 -5.07 -9.65 -9.57
N ASN A 255 -5.72 -10.07 -8.49
CA ASN A 255 -5.28 -11.25 -7.76
C ASN A 255 -5.54 -12.45 -8.68
N SER A 256 -4.48 -13.02 -9.28
CA SER A 256 -4.63 -14.25 -10.05
C SER A 256 -5.26 -15.34 -9.16
N PRO A 257 -6.18 -16.16 -9.68
CA PRO A 257 -6.62 -17.37 -9.00
C PRO A 257 -5.46 -18.35 -8.77
#